data_AF-A0A372R0P4-F1
#
_entry.id   AF-A0A372R0P4-F1
#
_cell.length_a   1.000
_cell.length_b   1.000
_cell.length_c   1.000
_cell.angle_alpha   90.00
_cell.angle_beta   90.00
_cell.angle_gamma   90.00
#
_symmetry.space_group_name_H-M   'P 1'
#
loop_
_entity.id
_entity.type
_entity.pdbx_description
1 polymer ?
#
loop_
_entity_poly.entity_id
_entity_poly.type
_entity_poly.pdbx_seq_one_letter_code
_entity_poly.pdbx_strand_id
1 'polypeptide(L)'
;MTIIKKCNNPTCPYCKPIRLPLQEFHDLSFLPDLIPLQENTDHYVTFQSVYGTETTEEYRLTYMQSQTNAEPIPKSILVVGKICGYIDCEDCKKRRYVYNDKFLNSDKQKDF
;
A
#
# COMPACT_ATOMS: atom_id res chain seq x y z
N MET A 1 9.25 2.83 1.26
CA MET A 1 9.81 2.91 2.62
C MET A 1 8.85 3.71 3.49
N THR A 2 7.87 3.04 4.11
CA THR A 2 6.92 3.71 5.00
C THR A 2 7.42 3.63 6.43
N ILE A 3 8.31 4.56 6.79
CA ILE A 3 8.78 4.70 8.15
C ILE A 3 7.65 5.29 8.99
N ILE A 4 7.14 4.55 9.98
CA ILE A 4 6.06 5.01 10.85
C ILE A 4 6.65 5.46 12.19
N LYS A 5 6.79 6.78 12.34
CA LYS A 5 6.99 7.48 13.62
C LYS A 5 6.35 8.86 13.52
N LYS A 6 5.89 9.39 14.66
CA LYS A 6 5.37 10.77 14.70
C LYS A 6 6.46 11.76 14.28
N CYS A 7 6.10 12.77 13.51
CA CYS A 7 7.06 13.70 12.92
C CYS A 7 7.58 14.80 13.88
N ASN A 8 7.11 14.84 15.14
CA ASN A 8 7.43 15.89 16.12
C ASN A 8 7.15 17.33 15.64
N ASN A 9 6.37 17.50 14.57
CA ASN A 9 5.98 18.81 14.09
C ASN A 9 4.64 19.23 14.74
N PRO A 10 4.60 20.33 15.53
CA PRO A 10 3.37 20.79 16.17
C PRO A 10 2.31 21.26 15.17
N THR A 11 2.69 21.61 13.93
CA THR A 11 1.76 22.02 12.88
C THR A 11 1.32 20.85 12.00
N CYS A 12 1.69 19.61 12.33
CA CYS A 12 1.29 18.45 11.55
C CYS A 12 -0.22 18.19 11.73
N PRO A 13 -1.02 18.18 10.65
CA PRO A 13 -2.46 17.91 10.75
C PRO A 13 -2.77 16.45 11.17
N TYR A 14 -1.80 15.55 11.00
CA TYR A 14 -1.97 14.12 11.26
C TYR A 14 -1.41 13.67 12.63
N CYS A 15 -0.29 14.27 13.07
CA CYS A 15 0.35 13.87 14.32
C CYS A 15 -0.28 14.61 15.51
N LYS A 16 -0.94 13.88 16.40
CA LYS A 16 -1.29 14.42 17.73
C LYS A 16 -0.01 14.78 18.51
N PRO A 17 -0.05 15.79 19.40
CA PRO A 17 1.07 16.15 20.27
C PRO A 17 1.70 14.92 20.95
N ILE A 18 3.03 14.97 21.11
CA ILE A 18 3.76 13.93 21.83
C ILE A 18 3.44 14.07 23.32
N ARG A 19 3.13 12.93 23.95
CA ARG A 19 2.77 12.85 25.38
C ARG A 19 3.94 12.44 26.27
N LEU A 20 5.02 11.93 25.67
CA LEU A 20 6.23 11.52 26.35
C LEU A 20 7.18 12.72 26.48
N PRO A 21 8.10 12.71 27.47
CA PRO A 21 9.25 13.61 27.45
C PRO A 21 9.98 13.53 26.11
N LEU A 22 10.42 14.68 25.58
CA LEU A 22 11.07 14.72 24.26
C LEU A 22 12.26 13.76 24.18
N GLN A 23 13.05 13.67 25.24
CA GLN A 23 14.23 12.80 25.27
C GLN A 23 13.86 11.33 25.10
N GLU A 24 12.89 10.82 25.87
CA GLU A 24 12.39 9.46 25.72
C GLU A 24 11.81 9.21 24.32
N PHE A 25 11.09 10.19 23.75
CA PHE A 25 10.55 10.07 22.40
C PHE A 25 11.65 10.01 21.31
N HIS A 26 12.74 10.75 21.50
CA HIS A 26 13.88 10.72 20.60
C HIS A 26 14.58 9.35 20.64
N ASP A 27 14.68 8.74 21.82
CA ASP A 27 15.31 7.45 22.04
C ASP A 27 14.50 6.26 21.46
N LEU A 28 13.20 6.45 21.19
CA LEU A 28 12.38 5.43 20.53
C LEU A 28 12.84 5.16 19.10
N SER A 29 13.11 3.90 18.77
CA SER A 29 13.28 3.45 17.39
C SER A 29 11.96 3.51 16.61
N PHE A 30 12.07 3.51 15.28
CA PHE A 30 10.92 3.38 14.39
C PHE A 30 10.22 2.03 14.58
N LEU A 31 8.95 1.96 14.19
CA LEU A 31 8.27 0.67 14.15
C LEU A 31 8.99 -0.25 13.16
N PRO A 32 9.40 -1.45 13.59
CA PRO A 32 10.08 -2.40 12.73
C PRO A 32 9.12 -3.01 11.71
N ASP A 33 9.67 -3.48 10.59
CA ASP A 33 8.91 -4.22 9.59
C ASP A 33 8.55 -5.63 10.06
N LEU A 34 7.48 -6.19 9.51
CA LEU A 34 7.09 -7.56 9.76
C LEU A 34 8.00 -8.51 8.98
N ILE A 35 8.87 -9.22 9.69
CA ILE A 35 9.79 -10.21 9.09
C ILE A 35 9.22 -11.62 9.33
N PRO A 36 8.95 -12.40 8.28
CA PRO A 36 8.47 -13.77 8.42
C PRO A 36 9.54 -14.66 9.06
N LEU A 37 9.12 -15.57 9.93
CA LEU A 37 10.02 -16.53 10.56
C LEU A 37 10.46 -17.57 9.52
N GLN A 38 11.77 -17.79 9.40
CA GLN A 38 12.35 -18.66 8.36
C GLN A 38 11.90 -20.12 8.45
N GLU A 39 11.69 -20.62 9.67
CA GLU A 39 11.25 -22.00 9.92
C GLU A 39 9.73 -22.20 9.76
N ASN A 40 8.95 -21.11 9.85
CA ASN A 40 7.50 -21.15 9.68
C ASN A 40 6.98 -19.80 9.16
N THR A 41 6.68 -19.75 7.87
CA THR A 41 6.23 -18.54 7.18
C THR A 41 4.83 -18.06 7.60
N ASP A 42 4.06 -18.87 8.34
CA ASP A 42 2.76 -18.45 8.90
C ASP A 42 2.91 -17.60 10.16
N HIS A 43 4.15 -17.50 10.69
CA HIS A 43 4.47 -16.68 11.84
C HIS A 43 5.51 -15.62 11.50
N TYR A 44 5.44 -14.51 12.23
CA TYR A 44 6.46 -13.46 12.19
C TYR A 44 7.45 -13.63 13.34
N VAL A 45 8.66 -13.13 13.16
CA VAL A 45 9.62 -13.00 14.25
C VAL A 45 9.08 -12.08 15.34
N THR A 46 9.56 -12.27 16.56
CA THR A 46 9.08 -11.48 17.70
C THR A 46 9.44 -10.00 17.58
N PHE A 47 8.60 -9.11 18.11
CA PHE A 47 8.88 -7.68 18.11
C PHE A 47 10.24 -7.34 18.74
N GLN A 48 10.58 -7.98 19.87
CA GLN A 48 11.83 -7.72 20.59
C GLN A 48 13.07 -8.01 19.74
N SER A 49 13.01 -9.00 18.84
CA SER A 49 14.15 -9.35 17.98
C SER A 49 14.33 -8.41 16.79
N VAL A 50 13.30 -7.63 16.42
CA VAL A 50 13.36 -6.69 15.28
C VAL A 50 13.32 -5.23 15.70
N TYR A 51 13.00 -4.93 16.95
CA TYR A 51 12.95 -3.55 17.41
C TYR A 51 14.35 -2.91 17.36
N GLY A 52 14.45 -1.77 16.67
CA GLY A 52 15.71 -1.04 16.51
C GLY A 52 16.60 -1.55 15.36
N THR A 53 16.18 -2.56 14.61
CA THR A 53 16.87 -2.95 13.37
C THR A 53 16.52 -2.00 12.23
N GLU A 54 17.33 -2.02 11.17
CA GLU A 54 17.01 -1.28 9.95
C GLU A 54 15.71 -1.80 9.33
N THR A 55 14.84 -0.88 8.90
CA THR A 55 13.56 -1.18 8.25
C THR A 55 13.77 -1.38 6.74
N THR A 56 13.30 -2.49 6.20
CA THR A 56 13.40 -2.88 4.79
C THR A 56 12.02 -3.24 4.24
N GLU A 57 11.73 -2.87 3.00
CA GLU A 57 10.45 -3.24 2.35
C GLU A 57 10.49 -4.61 1.66
N GLU A 58 11.53 -5.40 1.89
CA GLU A 58 11.77 -6.67 1.23
C GLU A 58 10.66 -7.70 1.47
N TYR A 59 10.04 -7.66 2.66
CA TYR A 59 8.91 -8.53 3.04
C TYR A 59 7.53 -7.92 2.76
N ARG A 60 7.47 -6.75 2.10
CA ARG A 60 6.18 -6.15 1.73
C ARG A 60 5.52 -7.04 0.68
N LEU A 61 4.38 -7.64 1.00
CA LEU A 61 3.66 -8.59 0.12
C LEU A 61 3.48 -8.06 -1.31
N THR A 62 3.14 -6.77 -1.48
CA THR A 62 3.00 -6.15 -2.81
C THR A 62 4.31 -6.05 -3.58
N TYR A 63 5.42 -5.83 -2.87
CA TYR A 63 6.76 -5.80 -3.47
C TYR A 63 7.20 -7.21 -3.87
N MET A 64 7.01 -8.20 -2.98
CA MET A 64 7.28 -9.61 -3.28
C MET A 64 6.46 -10.09 -4.49
N GLN A 65 5.15 -9.78 -4.51
CA GLN A 65 4.25 -10.13 -5.62
C GLN A 65 4.65 -9.46 -6.93
N SER A 66 5.18 -8.23 -6.91
CA SER A 66 5.65 -7.56 -8.13
C SER A 66 6.91 -8.19 -8.72
N GLN A 67 7.72 -8.86 -7.92
CA GLN A 67 8.88 -9.62 -8.38
C GLN A 67 8.50 -11.02 -8.88
N THR A 68 7.57 -11.70 -8.20
CA THR A 68 7.15 -13.06 -8.57
C THR A 68 6.11 -13.07 -9.70
N ASN A 69 5.25 -12.06 -9.77
CA ASN A 69 4.18 -11.92 -10.76
C ASN A 69 4.40 -10.65 -11.57
N ALA A 70 5.54 -10.56 -12.26
CA ALA A 70 5.60 -9.78 -13.48
C ALA A 70 4.85 -10.55 -14.59
N GLU A 71 3.59 -10.90 -14.37
CA GLU A 71 2.73 -11.24 -15.49
C GLU A 71 2.50 -9.92 -16.25
N PRO A 72 3.00 -9.78 -17.49
CA PRO A 72 2.59 -8.65 -18.29
C PRO A 72 1.08 -8.77 -18.41
N ILE A 73 0.34 -7.73 -17.98
CA ILE A 73 -1.10 -7.62 -18.23
C ILE A 73 -1.30 -8.09 -19.68
N PRO A 74 -2.01 -9.20 -19.91
CA PRO A 74 -2.13 -9.73 -21.24
C PRO A 74 -2.65 -8.62 -22.13
N LYS A 75 -1.91 -8.28 -23.20
CA LYS A 75 -2.32 -7.21 -24.14
C LYS A 75 -3.71 -7.47 -24.71
N SER A 76 -4.19 -8.73 -24.62
CA SER A 76 -5.55 -9.17 -24.96
C SER A 76 -6.65 -8.63 -24.03
N ILE A 77 -6.34 -8.17 -22.82
CA ILE A 77 -7.28 -7.48 -21.91
C ILE A 77 -7.42 -6.00 -22.31
N LEU A 78 -6.33 -5.38 -22.78
CA LEU A 78 -6.29 -3.98 -23.22
C LEU A 78 -6.70 -3.81 -24.70
N VAL A 79 -7.61 -4.66 -25.19
CA VAL A 79 -8.14 -4.53 -26.54
C VAL A 79 -9.21 -3.44 -26.54
N VAL A 80 -9.06 -2.44 -27.42
CA VAL A 80 -9.99 -1.29 -27.53
C VAL A 80 -11.46 -1.73 -27.64
N GLY A 81 -11.72 -2.89 -28.25
CA GLY A 81 -13.06 -3.48 -28.38
C GLY A 81 -13.71 -3.96 -27.07
N LYS A 82 -12.99 -3.99 -25.95
CA LYS A 82 -13.51 -4.35 -24.61
C LYS A 82 -13.69 -3.15 -23.68
N ILE A 83 -13.44 -1.92 -24.16
CA ILE A 83 -13.66 -0.70 -23.38
C ILE A 83 -15.16 -0.44 -23.34
N CYS A 84 -15.76 -0.52 -22.16
CA CYS A 84 -17.19 -0.26 -21.96
C CYS A 84 -17.48 1.15 -21.45
N GLY A 85 -16.47 1.87 -20.96
CA GLY A 85 -16.65 3.24 -20.50
C GLY A 85 -15.37 3.82 -19.91
N TYR A 86 -15.50 5.01 -19.34
CA TYR A 86 -14.44 5.66 -18.57
C TYR A 86 -15.02 6.31 -17.32
N ILE A 87 -14.19 6.41 -16.29
CA ILE A 87 -14.50 7.07 -15.02
C ILE A 87 -13.36 8.04 -14.72
N ASP A 88 -13.68 9.27 -14.36
CA ASP A 88 -12.69 10.25 -13.93
C ASP A 88 -12.46 10.14 -12.43
N CYS A 89 -11.21 9.99 -12.01
CA CYS A 89 -10.86 9.90 -10.60
C CYS A 89 -11.08 11.25 -9.91
N GLU A 90 -11.85 11.27 -8.82
CA GLU A 90 -12.17 12.53 -8.13
C GLU A 90 -10.94 13.20 -7.51
N ASP A 91 -10.00 12.40 -6.98
CA ASP A 91 -8.79 12.90 -6.30
C ASP A 91 -7.74 13.43 -7.27
N CYS A 92 -7.48 12.71 -8.37
CA CYS A 92 -6.37 13.03 -9.28
C CYS A 92 -6.81 13.56 -10.65
N LYS A 93 -8.12 13.64 -10.92
CA LYS A 93 -8.73 14.08 -12.19
C LYS A 93 -8.21 13.33 -13.44
N LYS A 94 -7.58 12.17 -13.25
CA LYS A 94 -7.11 11.30 -14.33
C LYS A 94 -8.23 10.36 -14.75
N ARG A 95 -8.41 10.21 -16.06
CA ARG A 95 -9.35 9.29 -16.67
C ARG A 95 -8.88 7.84 -16.55
N ARG A 96 -9.78 6.95 -16.16
CA ARG A 96 -9.56 5.50 -16.09
C ARG A 96 -10.54 4.79 -17.00
N TYR A 97 -10.04 3.86 -17.82
CA TYR A 97 -10.88 3.06 -18.71
C TYR A 97 -11.47 1.86 -17.97
N VAL A 98 -12.75 1.60 -18.20
CA VAL A 98 -13.46 0.43 -17.67
C VAL A 98 -13.52 -0.61 -18.79
N TYR A 99 -12.94 -1.78 -18.52
CA TYR A 99 -12.95 -2.92 -19.44
C TYR A 99 -13.99 -3.94 -18.98
N ASN A 100 -14.81 -4.47 -19.88
CA ASN A 100 -15.73 -5.56 -19.59
C ASN A 100 -15.80 -6.52 -20.78
N ASP A 101 -15.94 -7.82 -20.49
CA ASP A 101 -16.11 -8.86 -21.50
C ASP A 101 -17.54 -8.92 -22.07
N LYS A 102 -18.50 -8.25 -21.43
CA LYS A 102 -19.90 -8.13 -21.89
C LYS A 102 -20.27 -6.66 -22.06
N PHE A 103 -20.88 -6.29 -23.18
CA PHE A 103 -21.42 -4.94 -23.40
C PHE A 103 -22.35 -4.55 -22.23
N LEU A 104 -22.04 -3.46 -21.53
CA LEU A 104 -22.92 -2.90 -20.52
C LEU A 104 -24.12 -2.26 -21.23
N ASN A 105 -25.29 -2.89 -21.16
CA ASN A 105 -26.53 -2.21 -21.52
C ASN A 105 -26.75 -1.03 -20.56
N SER A 106 -27.35 0.04 -21.10
CA SER A 106 -27.54 1.37 -20.49
C SER A 106 -28.14 1.37 -19.08
N ASP A 107 -28.79 0.29 -18.65
CA ASP A 107 -29.48 0.20 -17.37
C ASP A 107 -28.53 0.04 -16.17
N LYS A 108 -27.25 -0.27 -16.37
CA LYS A 108 -26.26 -0.45 -15.29
C LYS A 108 -25.36 0.76 -15.02
N GLN A 109 -25.57 1.88 -15.72
CA GLN A 109 -24.70 3.05 -15.62
C GLN A 109 -25.03 3.97 -14.42
N LYS A 110 -26.10 3.69 -13.66
CA LYS A 110 -26.56 4.57 -12.56
C LYS A 110 -25.93 4.30 -11.20
N ASP A 111 -25.20 3.19 -11.04
CA ASP A 111 -24.70 2.74 -9.73
C ASP A 111 -23.16 2.86 -9.59
N PHE A 112 -22.51 3.67 -10.43
CA PHE A 112 -21.07 3.98 -10.34
C PHE A 112 -20.82 5.48 -10.33
#